data_AF-A0A1E5JLP4-F1
#
_entry.id   AF-A0A1E5JLP4-F1
#
_cell.length_a   1.000
_cell.length_b   1.000
_cell.length_c   1.000
_cell.angle_alpha   90.00
_cell.angle_beta   90.00
_cell.angle_gamma   90.00
#
_symmetry.space_group_name_H-M   'P 1'
#
loop_
_entity.id
_entity.type
_entity.pdbx_description
1 polymer ?
#
loop_
_entity_poly.entity_id
_entity_poly.type
_entity_poly.pdbx_seq_one_letter_code
_entity_poly.pdbx_strand_id
1 'polypeptide(L)'
;MVLISQLISRIILLIPFLQIFFFIFFSQVATANINFLNVKEQSMNEKISIMDKKSRGSYLNSIKFFKYDYLKEHWALDYTRAGTSIAHVKVKGKYNYSVILNPTDCRGYRTIIRYLNNGYSDISSALNRPYTVAEERGLNAVAAMMEQVYKNMGLIPQFAQLGNNSHYFDEKTREITIGNEEEPGMLHLHLWGRGDPEHEYIPHVPLRGPKPGLMFDLIAKSKTEPTNQYAIRWDPKELEIALTAFKEELTAYIESEEFKEEFSDSIEVSIDPALNLSSENTLQR
;
A
#
# COMPACT_ATOMS: atom_id res chain seq x y z
N MET A 1 44.84 15.24 -46.33
CA MET A 1 45.81 15.38 -45.21
C MET A 1 45.83 16.75 -44.53
N VAL A 2 45.08 17.76 -44.98
CA VAL A 2 45.06 19.11 -44.36
C VAL A 2 43.97 19.28 -43.28
N LEU A 3 42.93 18.43 -43.28
CA LEU A 3 41.82 18.51 -42.32
C LEU A 3 42.07 17.81 -40.97
N ILE A 4 42.98 16.82 -40.91
CA ILE A 4 43.31 16.11 -39.66
C ILE A 4 44.28 16.93 -38.80
N SER A 5 45.18 17.70 -39.43
CA SER A 5 46.13 18.58 -38.73
C SER A 5 45.45 19.74 -37.99
N GLN A 6 44.32 20.24 -38.48
CA GLN A 6 43.59 21.34 -37.84
C GLN A 6 42.75 20.89 -36.63
N LEU A 7 42.35 19.61 -36.59
CA LEU A 7 41.57 19.05 -35.50
C LEU A 7 42.45 18.75 -34.27
N ILE A 8 43.69 18.28 -34.50
CA ILE A 8 44.65 17.97 -33.43
C ILE A 8 45.15 19.25 -32.74
N SER A 9 45.36 20.34 -33.48
CA SER A 9 45.77 21.63 -32.89
C SER A 9 44.71 22.28 -32.00
N ARG A 10 43.40 22.01 -32.23
CA ARG A 10 42.31 22.53 -31.38
C ARG A 10 42.14 21.76 -30.06
N ILE A 11 42.51 20.48 -30.04
CA ILE A 11 42.42 19.63 -28.83
C ILE A 11 43.60 19.90 -27.87
N ILE A 12 44.81 20.16 -28.41
CA ILE A 12 46.01 20.41 -27.60
C ILE A 12 45.95 21.78 -26.89
N LEU A 13 45.24 22.77 -27.45
CA LEU A 13 45.08 24.09 -26.85
C LEU A 13 43.94 24.18 -25.80
N LEU A 14 43.05 23.18 -25.72
CA LEU A 14 41.93 23.19 -24.76
C LEU A 14 42.32 22.64 -23.37
N ILE A 15 43.32 21.75 -23.32
CA ILE A 15 43.79 21.08 -22.09
C ILE A 15 44.48 22.04 -21.11
N PRO A 16 45.38 22.98 -21.52
CA PRO A 16 45.99 23.91 -20.57
C PRO A 16 45.01 24.98 -20.07
N PHE A 17 43.94 25.29 -20.82
CA PHE A 17 42.94 26.28 -20.41
C PHE A 17 42.01 25.76 -19.29
N LEU A 18 41.71 24.46 -19.26
CA LEU A 18 40.92 23.84 -18.18
C LEU A 18 41.70 23.69 -16.87
N GLN A 19 43.03 23.46 -16.93
CA GLN A 19 43.86 23.32 -15.73
C GLN A 19 44.09 24.65 -14.99
N ILE A 20 44.09 25.78 -15.71
CA ILE A 20 44.19 27.12 -15.11
C ILE A 20 42.87 27.53 -14.45
N PHE A 21 41.72 27.11 -15.00
CA PHE A 21 40.40 27.42 -14.43
C PHE A 21 40.13 26.69 -13.10
N PHE A 22 40.65 25.47 -12.93
CA PHE A 22 40.53 24.70 -11.67
C PHE A 22 41.45 25.19 -10.55
N PHE A 23 42.58 25.82 -10.87
CA PHE A 23 43.52 26.34 -9.85
C PHE A 23 43.11 27.71 -9.27
N ILE A 24 42.35 28.51 -10.03
CA ILE A 24 41.97 29.88 -9.64
C ILE A 24 40.71 29.89 -8.74
N PHE A 25 39.87 28.85 -8.76
CA PHE A 25 38.63 28.81 -7.97
C PHE A 25 38.64 27.88 -6.73
N PHE A 26 39.73 27.14 -6.47
CA PHE A 26 39.82 26.19 -5.34
C PHE A 26 40.95 26.50 -4.34
N SER A 27 41.24 27.78 -4.12
CA SER A 27 42.36 28.19 -3.27
C SER A 27 41.99 29.25 -2.25
N GLN A 28 41.05 28.97 -1.32
CA GLN A 28 41.00 29.68 -0.03
C GLN A 28 40.53 28.79 1.14
N VAL A 29 41.50 28.42 2.00
CA VAL A 29 41.47 28.51 3.49
C VAL A 29 40.47 27.59 4.25
N ALA A 30 40.80 26.83 5.31
CA ALA A 30 42.00 26.59 6.11
C ALA A 30 41.89 25.23 6.82
N THR A 31 43.04 24.58 7.00
CA THR A 31 43.27 23.53 7.99
C THR A 31 43.46 24.13 9.38
N ALA A 32 42.68 23.69 10.36
CA ALA A 32 43.03 23.78 11.77
C ALA A 32 42.65 22.46 12.47
N ASN A 33 43.69 21.72 12.85
CA ASN A 33 43.68 20.68 13.87
C ASN A 33 43.10 21.23 15.17
N ILE A 34 42.33 20.44 15.93
CA ILE A 34 42.35 20.36 17.41
C ILE A 34 41.39 19.27 17.92
N ASN A 35 41.98 18.32 18.63
CA ASN A 35 41.53 17.49 19.77
C ASN A 35 40.37 16.49 19.65
N PHE A 36 40.79 15.21 19.61
CA PHE A 36 40.20 14.13 20.39
C PHE A 36 40.13 14.51 21.88
N LEU A 37 38.93 14.55 22.46
CA LEU A 37 38.66 14.32 23.89
C LEU A 37 37.15 14.13 24.11
N ASN A 38 36.75 12.87 24.28
CA ASN A 38 35.91 12.35 25.37
C ASN A 38 34.76 13.24 25.89
N VAL A 39 33.51 12.93 25.51
CA VAL A 39 32.33 13.16 26.38
C VAL A 39 31.35 11.99 26.24
N LYS A 40 31.58 10.98 27.08
CA LYS A 40 30.51 10.15 27.63
C LYS A 40 29.99 10.88 28.87
N GLU A 41 28.69 10.73 29.11
CA GLU A 41 27.94 11.04 30.34
C GLU A 41 27.25 12.41 30.51
N GLN A 42 25.93 12.26 30.71
CA GLN A 42 25.03 12.97 31.61
C GLN A 42 24.52 14.36 31.20
N SER A 43 23.26 14.35 30.76
CA SER A 43 22.28 15.37 31.18
C SER A 43 20.88 14.75 31.18
N MET A 44 20.40 14.45 32.38
CA MET A 44 19.00 14.17 32.68
C MET A 44 18.18 15.46 32.53
N ASN A 45 16.94 15.31 32.05
CA ASN A 45 15.80 16.17 32.35
C ASN A 45 15.97 17.67 32.08
N GLU A 46 15.87 18.07 30.83
CA GLU A 46 15.22 19.35 30.51
C GLU A 46 13.75 19.11 30.21
N LYS A 47 12.91 19.64 31.12
CA LYS A 47 11.48 19.85 30.94
C LYS A 47 11.25 20.55 29.60
N ILE A 48 10.78 19.81 28.59
CA ILE A 48 10.10 20.44 27.47
C ILE A 48 8.81 21.02 28.04
N SER A 49 8.84 22.33 28.25
CA SER A 49 7.67 23.16 28.53
C SER A 49 6.64 22.89 27.44
N ILE A 50 5.53 22.25 27.82
CA ILE A 50 4.31 22.16 27.01
C ILE A 50 3.64 23.54 27.04
N MET A 51 4.26 24.52 26.37
CA MET A 51 3.62 25.71 25.84
C MET A 51 3.66 25.54 24.32
N ASP A 52 2.58 25.48 23.56
CA ASP A 52 1.28 26.07 23.77
C ASP A 52 0.25 25.24 22.97
N LYS A 53 -0.58 24.46 23.67
CA LYS A 53 -1.68 23.67 23.09
C LYS A 53 -2.88 24.56 22.66
N LYS A 54 -2.61 25.81 22.28
CA LYS A 54 -3.59 26.84 21.89
C LYS A 54 -3.51 27.28 20.43
N SER A 55 -2.61 26.70 19.63
CA SER A 55 -2.62 26.84 18.16
C SER A 55 -3.21 25.63 17.43
N ARG A 56 -4.16 24.92 18.07
CA ARG A 56 -4.99 23.90 17.40
C ARG A 56 -6.01 24.56 16.46
N GLY A 57 -5.51 25.34 15.49
CA GLY A 57 -6.22 25.72 14.29
C GLY A 57 -6.45 24.47 13.44
N SER A 58 -7.44 23.67 13.83
CA SER A 58 -8.50 23.18 12.95
C SER A 58 -8.13 22.53 11.59
N TYR A 59 -7.03 21.79 11.44
CA TYR A 59 -6.87 20.89 10.28
C TYR A 59 -8.04 19.89 10.13
N LEU A 60 -8.73 19.58 11.23
CA LEU A 60 -9.95 18.77 11.21
C LEU A 60 -11.15 19.50 10.58
N ASN A 61 -11.21 20.83 10.57
CA ASN A 61 -12.31 21.55 9.93
C ASN A 61 -12.16 21.62 8.41
N SER A 62 -10.98 21.33 7.85
CA SER A 62 -10.79 21.25 6.39
C SER A 62 -11.06 19.86 5.82
N ILE A 63 -11.28 18.83 6.65
CA ILE A 63 -11.64 17.49 6.19
C ILE A 63 -13.14 17.30 6.34
N LYS A 64 -13.82 17.10 5.21
CA LYS A 64 -15.25 16.78 5.15
C LYS A 64 -15.43 15.33 4.75
N PHE A 65 -16.49 14.74 5.27
CA PHE A 65 -16.90 13.39 4.90
C PHE A 65 -18.15 13.47 4.03
N PHE A 66 -18.11 12.79 2.89
CA PHE A 66 -19.19 12.81 1.92
C PHE A 66 -20.42 12.09 2.48
N LYS A 67 -21.56 12.80 2.51
CA LYS A 67 -22.83 12.25 2.97
C LYS A 67 -23.59 11.70 1.77
N TYR A 68 -23.66 10.39 1.66
CA TYR A 68 -24.31 9.71 0.54
C TYR A 68 -24.79 8.33 0.98
N ASP A 69 -25.99 7.97 0.53
CA ASP A 69 -26.59 6.67 0.80
C ASP A 69 -26.32 5.74 -0.39
N TYR A 70 -25.28 4.92 -0.28
CA TYR A 70 -24.95 3.94 -1.32
C TYR A 70 -26.02 2.85 -1.41
N LEU A 71 -26.38 2.47 -2.64
CA LEU A 71 -27.30 1.38 -2.91
C LEU A 71 -26.77 0.06 -2.33
N LYS A 72 -27.66 -0.86 -1.94
CA LYS A 72 -27.27 -2.16 -1.36
C LYS A 72 -26.41 -2.98 -2.32
N GLU A 73 -26.65 -2.83 -3.62
CA GLU A 73 -25.94 -3.45 -4.71
C GLU A 73 -24.65 -2.70 -5.06
N HIS A 74 -24.29 -1.63 -4.35
CA HIS A 74 -23.00 -0.98 -4.55
C HIS A 74 -21.87 -1.95 -4.14
N TRP A 75 -20.81 -2.03 -4.94
CA TRP A 75 -19.72 -2.98 -4.74
C TRP A 75 -19.02 -2.83 -3.37
N ALA A 76 -19.09 -1.64 -2.77
CA ALA A 76 -18.58 -1.41 -1.42
C ALA A 76 -19.46 -2.05 -0.33
N LEU A 77 -20.75 -2.30 -0.57
CA LEU A 77 -21.63 -2.98 0.39
C LEU A 77 -21.70 -4.48 0.09
N ASP A 78 -21.88 -4.83 -1.18
CA ASP A 78 -21.87 -6.21 -1.70
C ASP A 78 -20.47 -6.57 -2.24
N TYR A 79 -19.50 -6.68 -1.32
CA TYR A 79 -18.08 -6.84 -1.66
C TYR A 79 -17.73 -8.23 -2.22
N THR A 80 -18.54 -9.25 -1.93
CA THR A 80 -18.30 -10.63 -2.38
C THR A 80 -18.70 -10.84 -3.84
N ARG A 81 -19.56 -9.98 -4.40
CA ARG A 81 -20.03 -10.08 -5.79
C ARG A 81 -18.92 -10.09 -6.84
N ALA A 82 -17.79 -9.46 -6.55
CA ALA A 82 -16.63 -9.48 -7.46
C ALA A 82 -16.02 -10.89 -7.62
N GLY A 83 -16.40 -11.84 -6.77
CA GLY A 83 -15.99 -13.22 -6.86
C GLY A 83 -14.57 -13.49 -6.39
N THR A 84 -13.97 -12.55 -5.65
CA THR A 84 -12.56 -12.60 -5.24
C THR A 84 -12.38 -12.81 -3.73
N SER A 85 -13.42 -13.24 -3.03
CA SER A 85 -13.40 -13.35 -1.56
C SER A 85 -12.56 -14.54 -1.09
N ILE A 86 -11.63 -14.27 -0.17
CA ILE A 86 -10.78 -15.28 0.46
C ILE A 86 -11.37 -15.65 1.82
N ALA A 87 -11.55 -14.66 2.70
CA ALA A 87 -12.00 -14.90 4.06
C ALA A 87 -12.69 -13.68 4.68
N HIS A 88 -13.55 -13.99 5.65
CA HIS A 88 -14.06 -13.05 6.64
C HIS A 88 -13.29 -13.22 7.95
N VAL A 89 -12.83 -12.11 8.54
CA VAL A 89 -11.97 -12.11 9.74
C VAL A 89 -12.61 -11.24 10.82
N LYS A 90 -12.78 -11.79 12.02
CA LYS A 90 -13.30 -11.07 13.18
C LYS A 90 -12.21 -10.89 14.23
N VAL A 91 -11.92 -9.63 14.56
CA VAL A 91 -10.91 -9.26 15.55
C VAL A 91 -11.58 -8.93 16.89
N LYS A 92 -11.09 -9.55 17.96
CA LYS A 92 -11.56 -9.38 19.35
C LYS A 92 -13.07 -9.56 19.52
N GLY A 93 -13.65 -10.50 18.78
CA GLY A 93 -15.09 -10.78 18.80
C GLY A 93 -15.98 -9.62 18.34
N LYS A 94 -15.43 -8.55 17.75
CA LYS A 94 -16.14 -7.28 17.56
C LYS A 94 -15.98 -6.64 16.19
N TYR A 95 -14.77 -6.58 15.67
CA TYR A 95 -14.47 -5.83 14.45
C TYR A 95 -14.36 -6.79 13.27
N ASN A 96 -15.19 -6.61 12.26
CA ASN A 96 -15.22 -7.49 11.10
C ASN A 96 -14.42 -6.89 9.94
N TYR A 97 -13.66 -7.74 9.28
CA TYR A 97 -12.83 -7.41 8.14
C TYR A 97 -13.05 -8.43 7.02
N SER A 98 -12.92 -8.01 5.78
CA SER A 98 -12.80 -8.91 4.63
C SER A 98 -11.39 -8.93 4.09
N VAL A 99 -11.00 -10.09 3.57
CA VAL A 99 -9.79 -10.28 2.77
C VAL A 99 -10.23 -10.79 1.40
N ILE A 100 -9.92 -10.03 0.37
CA ILE A 100 -10.25 -10.38 -1.02
C ILE A 100 -9.00 -10.24 -1.91
N LEU A 101 -8.88 -11.01 -2.99
CA LEU A 101 -8.00 -10.63 -4.09
C LEU A 101 -8.56 -9.34 -4.73
N ASN A 102 -7.67 -8.45 -5.14
CA ASN A 102 -8.05 -7.22 -5.80
C ASN A 102 -8.69 -7.56 -7.15
N PRO A 103 -9.96 -7.19 -7.40
CA PRO A 103 -10.67 -7.64 -8.60
C PRO A 103 -10.19 -6.99 -9.90
N THR A 104 -9.42 -5.90 -9.82
CA THR A 104 -9.01 -5.12 -10.99
C THR A 104 -7.51 -5.17 -11.28
N ASP A 105 -6.70 -5.78 -10.40
CA ASP A 105 -5.25 -5.88 -10.56
C ASP A 105 -4.70 -7.18 -9.97
N CYS A 106 -4.25 -8.10 -10.82
CA CYS A 106 -3.68 -9.39 -10.44
C CYS A 106 -2.19 -9.32 -10.08
N ARG A 107 -1.50 -8.21 -10.38
CA ARG A 107 -0.06 -8.07 -10.16
C ARG A 107 0.29 -8.22 -8.68
N GLY A 108 1.34 -8.97 -8.39
CA GLY A 108 1.79 -9.25 -7.02
C GLY A 108 0.75 -10.04 -6.20
N TYR A 109 -0.22 -10.69 -6.86
CA TYR A 109 -1.40 -11.32 -6.25
C TYR A 109 -2.14 -10.41 -5.27
N ARG A 110 -2.21 -9.11 -5.58
CA ARG A 110 -2.64 -8.07 -4.66
C ARG A 110 -3.95 -8.41 -3.95
N THR A 111 -3.94 -8.36 -2.62
CA THR A 111 -5.13 -8.45 -1.78
C THR A 111 -5.58 -7.06 -1.32
N ILE A 112 -6.86 -6.94 -1.01
CA ILE A 112 -7.44 -5.83 -0.25
C ILE A 112 -7.89 -6.39 1.08
N ILE A 113 -7.42 -5.78 2.17
CA ILE A 113 -7.91 -6.03 3.52
C ILE A 113 -8.75 -4.83 3.89
N ARG A 114 -10.00 -5.06 4.28
CA ARG A 114 -10.99 -3.99 4.47
C ARG A 114 -11.75 -4.17 5.76
N TYR A 115 -11.88 -3.11 6.54
CA TYR A 115 -12.84 -3.04 7.64
C TYR A 115 -14.26 -2.94 7.13
N LEU A 116 -15.12 -3.85 7.58
CA LEU A 116 -16.54 -3.91 7.18
C LEU A 116 -17.41 -3.12 8.15
N ASN A 117 -17.38 -3.50 9.42
CA ASN A 117 -18.24 -2.94 10.47
C ASN A 117 -17.81 -3.43 11.86
N ASN A 118 -18.41 -2.81 12.88
CA ASN A 118 -18.52 -3.41 14.19
C ASN A 118 -19.69 -4.41 14.13
N GLY A 119 -19.61 -5.54 14.85
CA GLY A 119 -20.62 -6.62 14.84
C GLY A 119 -22.04 -6.21 15.22
N TYR A 120 -22.26 -4.98 15.68
CA TYR A 120 -23.56 -4.41 16.03
C TYR A 120 -24.06 -3.34 15.04
N SER A 121 -23.43 -3.17 13.88
CA SER A 121 -23.74 -2.08 12.94
C SER A 121 -23.67 -2.54 11.49
N ASP A 122 -24.39 -1.89 10.57
CA ASP A 122 -24.29 -2.21 9.13
C ASP A 122 -22.97 -1.73 8.50
N ILE A 123 -22.56 -2.33 7.38
CA ILE A 123 -21.35 -1.94 6.63
C ILE A 123 -21.38 -0.46 6.22
N SER A 124 -22.56 0.05 5.85
CA SER A 124 -22.74 1.46 5.46
C SER A 124 -22.33 2.44 6.56
N SER A 125 -22.50 2.07 7.84
CA SER A 125 -22.11 2.89 8.98
C SER A 125 -20.59 3.05 9.16
N ALA A 126 -19.79 2.24 8.48
CA ALA A 126 -18.33 2.31 8.48
C ALA A 126 -17.77 3.15 7.30
N LEU A 127 -18.64 3.66 6.41
CA LEU A 127 -18.24 4.47 5.27
C LEU A 127 -18.16 5.96 5.65
N ASN A 128 -17.29 6.70 4.97
CA ASN A 128 -17.22 8.16 5.02
C ASN A 128 -17.24 8.72 6.46
N ARG A 129 -16.38 8.21 7.33
CA ARG A 129 -16.21 8.72 8.70
C ARG A 129 -14.78 8.52 9.21
N PRO A 130 -14.40 9.21 10.30
CA PRO A 130 -13.17 8.89 11.01
C PRO A 130 -13.19 7.45 11.56
N TYR A 131 -12.00 6.85 11.62
CA TYR A 131 -11.82 5.51 12.18
C TYR A 131 -11.26 5.53 13.60
N THR A 132 -11.76 4.54 14.33
CA THR A 132 -11.21 3.90 15.51
C THR A 132 -9.70 3.67 15.53
N VAL A 133 -8.95 4.06 16.58
CA VAL A 133 -7.63 3.42 16.81
C VAL A 133 -7.78 1.90 16.95
N ALA A 134 -8.88 1.43 17.54
CA ALA A 134 -9.17 -0.01 17.61
C ALA A 134 -9.49 -0.62 16.24
N GLU A 135 -10.19 0.13 15.37
CA GLU A 135 -10.53 -0.30 14.00
C GLU A 135 -9.25 -0.39 13.14
N GLU A 136 -8.35 0.60 13.24
CA GLU A 136 -7.04 0.61 12.57
C GLU A 136 -6.11 -0.49 13.07
N ARG A 137 -6.04 -0.69 14.40
CA ARG A 137 -5.24 -1.78 14.98
C ARG A 137 -5.73 -3.15 14.53
N GLY A 138 -7.04 -3.35 14.43
CA GLY A 138 -7.58 -4.59 13.90
C GLY A 138 -7.24 -4.78 12.43
N LEU A 139 -7.30 -3.73 11.60
CA LEU A 139 -6.87 -3.82 10.19
C LEU A 139 -5.41 -4.28 10.07
N ASN A 140 -4.53 -3.68 10.87
CA ASN A 140 -3.10 -4.00 10.87
C ASN A 140 -2.81 -5.41 11.41
N ALA A 141 -3.61 -5.92 12.35
CA ALA A 141 -3.50 -7.30 12.82
C ALA A 141 -3.87 -8.31 11.71
N VAL A 142 -4.94 -8.03 10.96
CA VAL A 142 -5.31 -8.85 9.79
C VAL A 142 -4.24 -8.77 8.70
N ALA A 143 -3.61 -7.61 8.50
CA ALA A 143 -2.48 -7.47 7.60
C ALA A 143 -1.27 -8.31 8.03
N ALA A 144 -0.90 -8.27 9.32
CA ALA A 144 0.20 -9.06 9.86
C ALA A 144 -0.03 -10.58 9.69
N MET A 145 -1.27 -11.04 9.88
CA MET A 145 -1.67 -12.42 9.59
C MET A 145 -1.49 -12.74 8.10
N MET A 146 -2.02 -11.89 7.21
CA MET A 146 -1.94 -12.13 5.77
C MET A 146 -0.51 -12.03 5.22
N GLU A 147 0.39 -11.26 5.83
CA GLU A 147 1.81 -11.27 5.44
C GLU A 147 2.44 -12.66 5.53
N GLN A 148 2.04 -13.48 6.50
CA GLN A 148 2.57 -14.83 6.67
C GLN A 148 2.15 -15.73 5.50
N VAL A 149 0.93 -15.55 4.97
CA VAL A 149 0.47 -16.24 3.75
C VAL A 149 1.40 -15.94 2.57
N TYR A 150 1.76 -14.66 2.36
CA TYR A 150 2.71 -14.30 1.31
C TYR A 150 4.13 -14.85 1.57
N LYS A 151 4.59 -14.85 2.82
CA LYS A 151 5.90 -15.42 3.18
C LYS A 151 5.95 -16.93 2.94
N ASN A 152 4.88 -17.66 3.26
CA ASN A 152 4.77 -19.10 3.02
C ASN A 152 4.80 -19.43 1.51
N MET A 153 4.21 -18.57 0.67
CA MET A 153 4.33 -18.65 -0.79
C MET A 153 5.72 -18.26 -1.32
N GLY A 154 6.69 -17.91 -0.46
CA GLY A 154 8.04 -17.52 -0.85
C GLY A 154 8.16 -16.09 -1.39
N LEU A 155 7.21 -15.22 -1.08
CA LEU A 155 7.16 -13.82 -1.54
C LEU A 155 7.65 -12.85 -0.47
N ILE A 156 8.11 -11.68 -0.92
CA ILE A 156 8.41 -10.53 -0.04
C ILE A 156 7.12 -9.69 0.08
N PRO A 157 6.41 -9.72 1.21
CA PRO A 157 5.19 -8.93 1.37
C PRO A 157 5.51 -7.44 1.44
N GLN A 158 4.67 -6.63 0.80
CA GLN A 158 4.61 -5.19 0.91
C GLN A 158 3.16 -4.76 1.05
N PHE A 159 2.90 -3.77 1.90
CA PHE A 159 1.54 -3.24 2.05
C PHE A 159 1.55 -1.72 2.13
N ALA A 160 0.41 -1.13 1.81
CA ALA A 160 0.16 0.29 1.97
C ALA A 160 -1.31 0.55 2.32
N GLN A 161 -1.54 1.28 3.40
CA GLN A 161 -2.83 1.90 3.69
C GLN A 161 -2.86 3.26 2.99
N LEU A 162 -3.68 3.36 1.94
CA LEU A 162 -3.90 4.59 1.18
C LEU A 162 -5.38 4.97 1.27
N GLY A 163 -5.81 5.90 0.43
CA GLY A 163 -7.23 6.24 0.24
C GLY A 163 -7.46 7.14 -0.97
N ASN A 164 -6.45 7.25 -1.85
CA ASN A 164 -6.38 8.31 -2.85
C ASN A 164 -7.58 8.32 -3.81
N ASN A 165 -8.16 7.15 -4.10
CA ASN A 165 -9.28 7.01 -5.03
C ASN A 165 -10.63 7.44 -4.45
N SER A 166 -10.71 7.64 -3.13
CA SER A 166 -11.87 8.23 -2.44
C SER A 166 -11.55 9.56 -1.77
N HIS A 167 -10.34 10.11 -1.94
CA HIS A 167 -9.94 11.40 -1.38
C HIS A 167 -9.85 12.46 -2.49
N TYR A 168 -10.48 13.61 -2.27
CA TYR A 168 -10.44 14.75 -3.19
C TYR A 168 -9.98 16.01 -2.47
N PHE A 169 -9.24 16.86 -3.17
CA PHE A 169 -8.81 18.17 -2.67
C PHE A 169 -9.34 19.27 -3.58
N ASP A 170 -10.05 20.23 -3.01
CA ASP A 170 -10.49 21.44 -3.71
C ASP A 170 -9.45 22.55 -3.49
N GLU A 171 -8.75 22.95 -4.55
CA GLU A 171 -7.73 23.99 -4.48
C GLU A 171 -8.28 25.36 -4.09
N LYS A 172 -9.53 25.68 -4.44
CA LYS A 172 -10.15 26.99 -4.19
C LYS A 172 -10.56 27.13 -2.73
N THR A 173 -11.24 26.12 -2.21
CA THR A 173 -11.72 26.12 -0.81
C THR A 173 -10.68 25.61 0.16
N ARG A 174 -9.63 24.93 -0.34
CA ARG A 174 -8.58 24.25 0.44
C ARG A 174 -9.14 23.12 1.32
N GLU A 175 -10.30 22.58 0.97
CA GLU A 175 -10.98 21.50 1.67
C GLU A 175 -10.61 20.14 1.07
N ILE A 176 -10.52 19.13 1.94
CA ILE A 176 -10.37 17.73 1.58
C ILE A 176 -11.72 17.04 1.80
N THR A 177 -12.20 16.32 0.81
CA THR A 177 -13.40 15.48 0.92
C THR A 177 -13.01 14.01 0.89
N ILE A 178 -13.52 13.24 1.84
CA ILE A 178 -13.37 11.78 1.92
C ILE A 178 -14.70 11.12 1.53
N GLY A 179 -14.66 10.28 0.51
CA GLY A 179 -15.80 9.67 -0.16
C GLY A 179 -16.30 10.49 -1.36
N ASN A 180 -16.89 9.80 -2.33
CA ASN A 180 -17.61 10.38 -3.46
C ASN A 180 -18.76 9.44 -3.89
N GLU A 181 -19.53 9.80 -4.92
CA GLU A 181 -20.69 9.02 -5.37
C GLU A 181 -20.32 7.61 -5.88
N GLU A 182 -19.12 7.42 -6.44
CA GLU A 182 -18.66 6.15 -7.02
C GLU A 182 -17.90 5.25 -6.02
N GLU A 183 -17.18 5.86 -5.08
CA GLU A 183 -16.25 5.18 -4.19
C GLU A 183 -16.28 5.83 -2.79
N PRO A 184 -16.84 5.13 -1.78
CA PRO A 184 -16.80 5.63 -0.40
C PRO A 184 -15.38 5.60 0.16
N GLY A 185 -15.12 6.50 1.10
CA GLY A 185 -14.01 6.38 2.04
C GLY A 185 -14.21 5.14 2.90
N MET A 186 -13.25 4.22 2.84
CA MET A 186 -13.23 2.95 3.57
C MET A 186 -11.88 2.77 4.26
N LEU A 187 -11.88 2.24 5.47
CA LEU A 187 -10.66 1.77 6.12
C LEU A 187 -10.24 0.46 5.46
N HIS A 188 -9.22 0.53 4.62
CA HIS A 188 -8.68 -0.61 3.91
C HIS A 188 -7.19 -0.39 3.60
N LEU A 189 -6.50 -1.47 3.29
CA LEU A 189 -5.14 -1.44 2.80
C LEU A 189 -4.95 -2.45 1.67
N HIS A 190 -3.90 -2.22 0.89
CA HIS A 190 -3.43 -3.15 -0.13
C HIS A 190 -2.23 -3.91 0.40
N LEU A 191 -2.19 -5.21 0.18
CA LEU A 191 -1.04 -6.08 0.46
C LEU A 191 -0.72 -6.85 -0.83
N TRP A 192 0.56 -7.01 -1.15
CA TRP A 192 1.01 -7.71 -2.35
C TRP A 192 2.39 -8.34 -2.14
N GLY A 193 2.72 -9.32 -2.97
CA GLY A 193 4.02 -9.99 -2.96
C GLY A 193 4.98 -9.39 -3.98
N ARG A 194 6.29 -9.46 -3.66
CA ARG A 194 7.39 -9.18 -4.60
C ARG A 194 8.30 -10.40 -4.71
N GLY A 195 8.81 -10.61 -5.91
CA GLY A 195 9.60 -11.76 -6.31
C GLY A 195 10.00 -11.61 -7.79
N ASP A 196 10.41 -12.70 -8.44
CA ASP A 196 10.59 -12.71 -9.89
C ASP A 196 9.21 -12.56 -10.59
N PRO A 197 8.97 -11.48 -11.37
CA PRO A 197 7.67 -11.25 -12.01
C PRO A 197 7.21 -12.36 -12.96
N GLU A 198 8.14 -13.09 -13.57
CA GLU A 198 7.81 -14.15 -14.52
C GLU A 198 7.67 -15.51 -13.83
N HIS A 199 8.02 -15.62 -12.54
CA HIS A 199 7.91 -16.86 -11.80
C HIS A 199 6.47 -17.12 -11.33
N GLU A 200 6.08 -18.39 -11.41
CA GLU A 200 4.80 -18.91 -10.95
C GLU A 200 4.94 -19.40 -9.51
N TYR A 201 4.94 -18.47 -8.55
CA TYR A 201 4.93 -18.80 -7.11
C TYR A 201 3.65 -19.54 -6.72
N ILE A 202 2.54 -19.18 -7.37
CA ILE A 202 1.35 -20.03 -7.49
C ILE A 202 1.43 -20.69 -8.86
N PRO A 203 1.41 -22.04 -8.96
CA PRO A 203 1.50 -22.74 -10.24
C PRO A 203 0.49 -22.21 -11.27
N HIS A 204 0.95 -21.94 -12.50
CA HIS A 204 0.15 -21.39 -13.61
C HIS A 204 -0.33 -19.94 -13.45
N VAL A 205 0.13 -19.22 -12.43
CA VAL A 205 -0.20 -17.81 -12.24
C VAL A 205 1.10 -17.02 -12.08
N PRO A 206 1.59 -16.30 -13.09
CA PRO A 206 2.81 -15.52 -12.93
C PRO A 206 2.58 -14.36 -11.95
N LEU A 207 3.59 -14.04 -11.13
CA LEU A 207 3.51 -12.98 -10.11
C LEU A 207 3.24 -11.60 -10.73
N ARG A 208 3.85 -11.32 -11.88
CA ARG A 208 3.85 -10.01 -12.57
C ARG A 208 4.39 -8.89 -11.66
N GLY A 209 4.04 -7.65 -11.99
CA GLY A 209 4.56 -6.47 -11.32
C GLY A 209 6.00 -6.13 -11.72
N PRO A 210 6.55 -5.03 -11.21
CA PRO A 210 7.92 -4.64 -11.53
C PRO A 210 8.92 -5.51 -10.77
N LYS A 211 10.10 -5.71 -11.37
CA LYS A 211 11.23 -6.42 -10.75
C LYS A 211 11.55 -5.84 -9.35
N PRO A 212 11.98 -6.68 -8.39
CA PRO A 212 12.38 -6.22 -7.06
C PRO A 212 13.42 -5.09 -7.14
N GLY A 213 13.36 -4.15 -6.20
CA GLY A 213 14.14 -2.90 -6.22
C GLY A 213 13.41 -1.71 -6.86
N LEU A 214 12.42 -1.95 -7.73
CA LEU A 214 11.55 -0.90 -8.26
C LEU A 214 10.30 -0.69 -7.40
N MET A 215 9.79 0.54 -7.37
CA MET A 215 8.53 0.89 -6.73
C MET A 215 7.34 0.23 -7.46
N PHE A 216 6.43 -0.36 -6.70
CA PHE A 216 5.18 -0.90 -7.22
C PHE A 216 4.11 0.20 -7.24
N ASP A 217 3.59 0.55 -8.42
CA ASP A 217 2.52 1.55 -8.55
C ASP A 217 1.15 0.88 -8.35
N LEU A 218 0.46 1.25 -7.27
CA LEU A 218 -0.87 0.75 -6.93
C LEU A 218 -2.01 1.40 -7.73
N ILE A 219 -1.69 2.38 -8.58
CA ILE A 219 -2.59 3.10 -9.47
C ILE A 219 -3.59 3.99 -8.72
N ALA A 220 -3.25 5.28 -8.61
CA ALA A 220 -4.22 6.32 -8.30
C ALA A 220 -5.06 6.66 -9.56
N LYS A 221 -6.37 6.88 -9.39
CA LYS A 221 -7.28 7.37 -10.45
C LYS A 221 -6.93 8.79 -10.87
N SER A 222 -6.55 9.64 -9.92
CA SER A 222 -6.05 10.98 -10.16
C SER A 222 -4.54 10.95 -10.42
N LYS A 223 -4.12 11.36 -11.63
CA LYS A 223 -2.71 11.47 -12.02
C LYS A 223 -2.48 12.80 -12.71
N THR A 224 -1.41 13.50 -12.33
CA THR A 224 -0.95 14.72 -13.02
C THR A 224 -0.16 14.39 -14.28
N GLU A 225 0.53 13.24 -14.28
CA GLU A 225 1.32 12.75 -15.41
C GLU A 225 1.05 11.24 -15.65
N PRO A 226 1.13 10.76 -16.91
CA PRO A 226 1.03 9.34 -17.20
C PRO A 226 2.13 8.52 -16.49
N THR A 227 1.80 7.32 -16.02
CA THR A 227 2.78 6.37 -15.48
C THR A 227 2.89 5.13 -16.37
N ASN A 228 4.08 4.51 -16.39
CA ASN A 228 4.34 3.33 -17.23
C ASN A 228 3.72 2.03 -16.68
N GLN A 229 3.29 2.03 -15.42
CA GLN A 229 2.64 0.90 -14.78
C GLN A 229 1.12 1.05 -14.87
N TYR A 230 0.42 -0.07 -15.12
CA TYR A 230 -1.03 -0.15 -15.22
C TYR A 230 -1.53 -1.42 -14.53
N ALA A 231 -2.78 -1.39 -14.07
CA ALA A 231 -3.43 -2.56 -13.48
C ALA A 231 -3.66 -3.63 -14.55
N ILE A 232 -3.42 -4.89 -14.21
CA ILE A 232 -3.64 -6.04 -15.11
C ILE A 232 -4.84 -6.81 -14.60
N ARG A 233 -5.88 -6.97 -15.42
CA ARG A 233 -7.07 -7.74 -15.04
C ARG A 233 -6.71 -9.21 -14.87
N TRP A 234 -7.44 -9.87 -13.96
CA TRP A 234 -7.38 -11.31 -13.84
C TRP A 234 -7.87 -12.00 -15.11
N ASP A 235 -7.10 -13.00 -15.55
CA ASP A 235 -7.68 -14.10 -16.33
C ASP A 235 -8.59 -14.93 -15.41
N PRO A 236 -9.79 -15.35 -15.84
CA PRO A 236 -10.72 -16.07 -14.98
C PRO A 236 -10.15 -17.36 -14.38
N LYS A 237 -9.35 -18.11 -15.15
CA LYS A 237 -8.75 -19.37 -14.70
C LYS A 237 -7.62 -19.09 -13.71
N GLU A 238 -6.79 -18.09 -13.99
CA GLU A 238 -5.76 -17.65 -13.04
C GLU A 238 -6.35 -17.19 -11.71
N LEU A 239 -7.49 -16.47 -11.73
CA LEU A 239 -8.17 -16.04 -10.51
C LEU A 239 -8.66 -17.24 -9.68
N GLU A 240 -9.26 -18.23 -10.30
CA GLU A 240 -9.72 -19.45 -9.62
C GLU A 240 -8.56 -20.18 -8.93
N ILE A 241 -7.44 -20.34 -9.64
CA ILE A 241 -6.23 -20.97 -9.12
C ILE A 241 -5.66 -20.14 -7.95
N ALA A 242 -5.54 -18.82 -8.12
CA ALA A 242 -5.02 -17.95 -7.07
C ALA A 242 -5.92 -17.94 -5.83
N LEU A 243 -7.25 -17.91 -5.99
CA LEU A 243 -8.18 -17.98 -4.86
C LEU A 243 -8.02 -19.28 -4.08
N THR A 244 -7.92 -20.41 -4.80
CA THR A 244 -7.72 -21.72 -4.17
C THR A 244 -6.41 -21.73 -3.37
N ALA A 245 -5.30 -21.31 -3.99
CA ALA A 245 -4.00 -21.27 -3.32
C ALA A 245 -3.99 -20.36 -2.08
N PHE A 246 -4.58 -19.16 -2.14
CA PHE A 246 -4.68 -18.27 -0.98
C PHE A 246 -5.53 -18.88 0.15
N LYS A 247 -6.62 -19.56 -0.17
CA LYS A 247 -7.47 -20.21 0.83
C LYS A 247 -6.76 -21.40 1.48
N GLU A 248 -6.06 -22.21 0.69
CA GLU A 248 -5.27 -23.35 1.18
C GLU A 248 -4.12 -22.88 2.09
N GLU A 249 -3.33 -21.89 1.65
CA GLU A 249 -2.22 -21.35 2.44
C GLU A 249 -2.69 -20.67 3.72
N LEU A 250 -3.79 -19.90 3.66
CA LEU A 250 -4.38 -19.32 4.87
C LEU A 250 -4.92 -20.42 5.80
N THR A 251 -5.56 -21.46 5.28
CA THR A 251 -6.05 -22.61 6.08
C THR A 251 -4.91 -23.32 6.78
N ALA A 252 -3.82 -23.63 6.06
CA ALA A 252 -2.64 -24.24 6.64
C ALA A 252 -2.02 -23.34 7.74
N TYR A 253 -1.98 -22.02 7.50
CA TYR A 253 -1.43 -21.09 8.49
C TYR A 253 -2.28 -20.99 9.75
N ILE A 254 -3.61 -20.90 9.66
CA ILE A 254 -4.47 -20.79 10.87
C ILE A 254 -4.45 -22.06 11.73
N GLU A 255 -4.09 -23.20 11.15
CA GLU A 255 -3.94 -24.47 11.88
C GLU A 255 -2.56 -24.64 12.53
N SER A 256 -1.58 -23.80 12.16
CA SER A 256 -0.21 -23.82 12.65
C SER A 256 -0.09 -23.41 14.12
N GLU A 257 1.00 -23.80 14.78
CA GLU A 257 1.28 -23.38 16.16
C GLU A 257 1.65 -21.90 16.22
N GLU A 258 2.34 -21.38 15.20
CA GLU A 258 2.72 -19.98 15.09
C GLU A 258 1.50 -19.05 15.08
N PHE A 259 0.42 -19.44 14.39
CA PHE A 259 -0.82 -18.68 14.43
C PHE A 259 -1.49 -18.75 15.80
N LYS A 260 -1.50 -19.94 16.42
CA LYS A 260 -2.13 -20.11 17.74
C LYS A 260 -1.42 -19.28 18.81
N GLU A 261 -0.09 -19.27 18.80
CA GLU A 261 0.72 -18.49 19.76
C GLU A 261 0.50 -16.98 19.62
N GLU A 262 0.39 -16.47 18.40
CA GLU A 262 0.32 -15.03 18.16
C GLU A 262 -1.12 -14.49 18.16
N PHE A 263 -2.09 -15.25 17.65
CA PHE A 263 -3.40 -14.70 17.27
C PHE A 263 -4.63 -15.41 17.84
N SER A 264 -4.53 -16.62 18.42
CA SER A 264 -5.70 -17.45 18.76
C SER A 264 -6.78 -16.73 19.59
N ASP A 265 -6.35 -15.86 20.50
CA ASP A 265 -7.24 -15.18 21.44
C ASP A 265 -7.85 -13.89 20.87
N SER A 266 -7.42 -13.49 19.68
CA SER A 266 -7.69 -12.15 19.13
C SER A 266 -8.25 -12.15 17.72
N ILE A 267 -8.08 -13.22 16.93
CA ILE A 267 -8.54 -13.30 15.55
C ILE A 267 -9.31 -14.60 15.31
N GLU A 268 -10.56 -14.47 14.88
CA GLU A 268 -11.37 -15.57 14.34
C GLU A 268 -11.41 -15.45 12.81
N VAL A 269 -11.07 -16.53 12.09
CA VAL A 269 -11.05 -16.56 10.62
C VAL A 269 -12.11 -17.52 10.11
N SER A 270 -12.89 -17.08 9.11
CA SER A 270 -13.82 -17.89 8.35
C SER A 270 -13.45 -17.82 6.87
N ILE A 271 -12.98 -18.94 6.31
CA ILE A 271 -12.67 -19.04 4.88
C ILE A 271 -13.97 -19.02 4.08
N ASP A 272 -14.04 -18.18 3.05
CA ASP A 272 -15.23 -18.10 2.22
C ASP A 272 -15.31 -19.29 1.26
N PRO A 273 -16.50 -19.86 1.02
CA PRO A 273 -16.64 -21.00 0.11
C PRO A 273 -16.18 -20.64 -1.30
N ALA A 274 -15.72 -21.65 -2.04
CA ALA A 274 -15.44 -21.48 -3.47
C ALA A 274 -16.73 -21.13 -4.20
N LEU A 275 -16.67 -20.16 -5.12
CA LEU A 275 -17.78 -19.87 -6.01
C LEU A 275 -17.89 -21.01 -7.03
N ASN A 276 -19.04 -21.68 -7.06
CA ASN A 276 -19.37 -22.55 -8.18
C ASN A 276 -19.61 -21.67 -9.41
N LEU A 277 -18.56 -21.46 -10.21
CA LEU A 277 -18.61 -20.71 -11.48
C LEU A 277 -19.35 -21.46 -12.60
N SER A 278 -20.01 -22.60 -12.28
CA SER A 278 -20.77 -23.42 -13.24
C SER A 278 -22.12 -22.84 -13.64
N SER A 279 -22.45 -21.60 -13.27
CA SER A 279 -23.61 -20.90 -13.81
C SER A 279 -23.14 -19.75 -14.71
N GLU A 280 -22.92 -20.07 -15.98
CA GLU A 280 -22.90 -19.10 -17.09
C GLU A 280 -24.19 -18.25 -17.02
N ASN A 281 -24.13 -17.07 -16.41
CA ASN A 281 -25.10 -15.99 -16.70
C ASN A 281 -24.76 -14.58 -16.19
N THR A 282 -23.57 -14.32 -15.65
CA THR A 282 -23.30 -13.02 -15.00
C THR A 282 -22.16 -12.20 -15.61
N LEU A 283 -21.92 -12.37 -16.91
CA LEU A 283 -21.04 -11.48 -17.69
C LEU A 283 -21.73 -10.96 -18.96
N GLN A 284 -22.97 -10.50 -18.82
CA GLN A 284 -23.60 -9.52 -19.71
C GLN A 284 -24.57 -8.65 -18.91
N ARG A 285 -24.07 -7.55 -18.33
CA ARG A 285 -24.77 -6.26 -18.16
C ARG A 285 -23.90 -5.29 -17.36
#